data_AF-A0A2V6KVS0-F1
#
_entry.id   AF-A0A2V6KVS0-F1
#
_cell.length_a   1.000
_cell.length_b   1.000
_cell.length_c   1.000
_cell.angle_alpha   90.00
_cell.angle_beta   90.00
_cell.angle_gamma   90.00
#
_symmetry.space_group_name_H-M   'P 1'
#
loop_
_entity.id
_entity.type
_entity.pdbx_description
1 polymer ?
#
loop_
_entity_poly.entity_id
_entity_poly.type
_entity_poly.pdbx_seq_one_letter_code
_entity_poly.pdbx_strand_id
1 'polypeptide(L)'
;MKLLKVKTARFSEVVEKCGRPHVYTLWQKPSADRRLQAQIKNNRVMTIQKSESGTHFGIAAFKEAKGASYLVFPKSLRRFADKRIIGIDWALVRE
;
A
#
# COMPACT_ATOMS: atom_id res chain seq x y z
N MET A 1 -23.98 6.72 -15.67
CA MET A 1 -23.12 6.44 -14.51
C MET A 1 -21.84 7.26 -14.66
N LYS A 2 -21.62 8.29 -13.84
CA LYS A 2 -20.45 9.17 -13.97
C LYS A 2 -19.25 8.44 -13.35
N LEU A 3 -18.34 7.91 -14.17
CA LEU A 3 -17.10 7.32 -13.68
C LEU A 3 -16.31 8.43 -12.98
N LEU A 4 -16.32 8.44 -11.64
CA LEU A 4 -15.44 9.30 -10.86
C LEU A 4 -14.02 9.00 -11.32
N LYS A 5 -13.36 10.00 -11.90
CA LYS A 5 -12.01 9.88 -12.46
C LYS A 5 -11.04 9.65 -11.28
N VAL A 6 -10.86 8.39 -10.88
CA VAL A 6 -9.97 8.01 -9.79
C VAL A 6 -8.55 8.39 -10.21
N LYS A 7 -7.89 9.27 -9.47
CA LYS A 7 -6.49 9.61 -9.72
C LYS A 7 -5.64 8.36 -9.51
N THR A 8 -4.72 8.08 -10.44
CA THR A 8 -3.86 6.90 -10.39
C THR A 8 -2.39 7.31 -10.31
N ALA A 9 -1.56 6.42 -9.78
CA ALA A 9 -0.10 6.48 -9.88
C ALA A 9 0.47 5.07 -10.10
N ARG A 10 1.63 4.97 -10.76
CA ARG A 10 2.28 3.69 -11.01
C ARG A 10 3.06 3.24 -9.77
N PHE A 11 3.08 1.94 -9.49
CA PHE A 11 3.85 1.42 -8.35
C PHE A 11 5.35 1.78 -8.43
N SER A 12 5.93 1.73 -9.63
CA SER A 12 7.33 2.11 -9.88
C SER A 12 7.62 3.56 -9.46
N GLU A 13 6.71 4.50 -9.73
CA GLU A 13 6.81 5.90 -9.31
C GLU A 13 6.83 6.01 -7.78
N VAL A 14 5.99 5.23 -7.09
CA VAL A 14 5.97 5.19 -5.63
C VAL A 14 7.29 4.67 -5.09
N VAL A 15 7.82 3.57 -5.65
CA VAL A 15 9.10 2.98 -5.25
C VAL A 15 10.26 3.95 -5.49
N GLU A 16 10.25 4.68 -6.61
CA GLU A 16 11.27 5.69 -6.92
C GLU A 16 11.28 6.83 -5.90
N LYS A 17 10.09 7.37 -5.54
CA LYS A 17 9.99 8.52 -4.63
C LYS A 17 10.08 8.13 -3.15
N CYS A 18 9.52 6.98 -2.78
CA CYS A 18 9.37 6.55 -1.38
C CYS A 18 10.34 5.44 -0.97
N GLY A 19 11.10 4.88 -1.91
CA GLY A 19 12.03 3.78 -1.70
C GLY A 19 11.39 2.41 -1.85
N ARG A 20 12.22 1.36 -1.93
CA ARG A 20 11.73 -0.03 -2.02
C ARG A 20 11.05 -0.44 -0.71
N PRO A 21 9.79 -0.88 -0.75
CA PRO A 21 9.09 -1.36 0.43
C PRO A 21 9.53 -2.78 0.80
N HIS A 22 9.19 -3.21 2.01
CA HIS A 22 9.26 -4.61 2.44
C HIS A 22 7.85 -5.13 2.74
N VAL A 23 7.68 -6.45 2.62
CA VAL A 23 6.42 -7.12 3.02
C VAL A 23 6.29 -7.09 4.54
N TYR A 24 5.11 -6.73 5.02
CA TYR A 24 4.79 -6.75 6.45
C TYR A 24 3.71 -7.80 6.74
N THR A 25 4.11 -8.87 7.44
CA THR A 25 3.21 -9.93 7.87
C THR A 25 2.55 -9.56 9.20
N LEU A 26 1.22 -9.65 9.25
CA LEU A 26 0.46 -9.43 10.49
C LEU A 26 0.52 -10.66 11.39
N TRP A 27 1.49 -10.69 12.31
CA TRP A 27 1.66 -11.78 13.29
C TRP A 27 0.71 -11.69 14.49
N GLN A 28 0.07 -10.54 14.67
CA GLN A 28 -0.85 -10.25 15.77
C GLN A 28 -1.92 -9.28 15.29
N LYS A 29 -2.93 -9.04 16.13
CA LYS A 29 -3.98 -8.06 15.83
C LYS A 29 -3.34 -6.70 15.52
N PRO A 30 -3.73 -5.99 14.43
CA PRO A 30 -3.14 -4.71 14.06
C PRO A 30 -3.17 -3.66 15.18
N SER A 31 -4.19 -3.69 16.04
CA SER A 31 -4.32 -2.80 17.19
C SER A 31 -3.31 -3.09 18.31
N ALA A 32 -2.87 -4.34 18.46
CA ALA A 32 -1.85 -4.75 19.43
C ALA A 32 -0.43 -4.54 18.91
N ASP A 33 -0.25 -4.43 17.59
CA ASP A 33 1.04 -4.23 16.96
C ASP A 33 1.52 -2.77 16.98
N ARG A 34 2.26 -2.41 18.02
CA ARG A 34 2.84 -1.06 18.15
C ARG A 34 3.74 -0.67 16.97
N ARG A 35 4.47 -1.62 16.37
CA ARG A 35 5.38 -1.35 15.25
C ARG A 35 4.58 -0.99 14.01
N LEU A 36 3.56 -1.78 13.70
CA LEU A 36 2.63 -1.47 12.60
C LEU A 36 1.94 -0.13 12.83
N GLN A 37 1.39 0.11 14.03
CA GLN A 37 0.72 1.37 14.36
C GLN A 37 1.63 2.58 14.16
N ALA A 38 2.93 2.48 14.49
CA ALA A 38 3.89 3.53 14.20
C ALA A 38 4.07 3.77 12.69
N GLN A 39 4.11 2.71 11.86
CA GLN A 39 4.19 2.88 10.40
C GLN A 39 2.92 3.49 9.81
N ILE A 40 1.75 3.12 10.33
CA ILE A 40 0.46 3.69 9.94
C ILE A 40 0.42 5.19 10.25
N LYS A 41 0.77 5.59 11.48
CA LYS A 41 0.83 7.00 11.90
C LYS A 41 1.80 7.82 11.04
N ASN A 42 2.90 7.21 10.61
CA ASN A 42 3.88 7.86 9.73
C ASN A 42 3.49 7.85 8.23
N ASN A 43 2.30 7.34 7.89
CA ASN A 43 1.81 7.18 6.52
C ASN A 43 2.79 6.36 5.65
N ARG A 44 3.35 5.27 6.19
CA ARG A 44 4.34 4.43 5.49
C ARG A 44 3.79 3.09 5.02
N VAL A 45 2.52 2.81 5.29
CA VAL A 45 1.88 1.54 4.95
C VAL A 45 1.08 1.68 3.67
N MET A 46 1.31 0.76 2.73
CA MET A 46 0.45 0.54 1.57
C MET A 46 -0.26 -0.80 1.72
N THR A 47 -1.56 -0.81 1.43
CA THR A 47 -2.36 -2.04 1.36
C THR A 47 -2.58 -2.41 -0.11
N ILE A 48 -2.17 -3.61 -0.49
CA ILE A 48 -2.47 -4.19 -1.80
C ILE A 48 -3.72 -5.05 -1.68
N GLN A 49 -4.70 -4.77 -2.54
CA GLN A 49 -5.97 -5.49 -2.64
C GLN A 49 -6.22 -5.92 -4.08
N LYS A 50 -7.03 -6.97 -4.25
CA LYS A 50 -7.51 -7.43 -5.55
C LYS A 50 -8.84 -6.76 -5.84
N SER A 51 -9.04 -6.22 -7.04
CA SER A 51 -10.36 -5.75 -7.48
C SER A 51 -11.28 -6.93 -7.78
N GLU A 52 -12.57 -6.66 -7.94
CA GLU A 52 -13.56 -7.64 -8.40
C GLU A 52 -13.17 -8.25 -9.76
N SER A 53 -12.57 -7.45 -10.64
CA SER A 53 -12.01 -7.89 -11.93
C SER A 53 -10.71 -8.72 -11.81
N GLY A 54 -10.22 -8.94 -10.59
CA GLY A 54 -9.05 -9.75 -10.31
C GLY A 54 -7.69 -9.03 -10.39
N THR A 55 -7.67 -7.73 -10.66
CA THR A 55 -6.43 -6.94 -10.79
C THR A 55 -5.94 -6.43 -9.44
N HIS A 56 -4.64 -6.56 -9.16
CA HIS A 56 -4.06 -5.99 -7.94
C HIS A 56 -3.92 -4.47 -8.04
N PHE A 57 -4.28 -3.77 -6.97
CA PHE A 57 -4.08 -2.35 -6.81
C PHE A 57 -3.68 -2.01 -5.37
N GLY A 58 -2.91 -0.93 -5.21
CA GLY A 58 -2.46 -0.44 -3.92
C GLY A 58 -3.24 0.78 -3.46
N ILE A 59 -3.35 0.92 -2.14
CA ILE A 59 -3.85 2.12 -1.44
C ILE A 59 -2.76 2.55 -0.47
N ALA A 60 -2.39 3.84 -0.48
CA ALA A 60 -1.40 4.43 0.41
C ALA A 60 -1.94 4.68 1.83
N ALA A 61 -2.59 3.66 2.40
CA ALA A 61 -3.10 3.62 3.74
C ALA A 61 -3.17 2.17 4.21
N PHE A 62 -3.25 1.96 5.52
CA PHE A 62 -3.60 0.65 6.09
C PHE A 62 -5.11 0.44 6.01
N LYS A 63 -5.51 -0.67 5.38
CA LYS A 63 -6.90 -1.13 5.34
C LYS A 63 -6.90 -2.62 5.56
N GLU A 64 -7.46 -3.06 6.68
CA GLU A 64 -7.60 -4.48 6.97
C GLU A 64 -8.61 -5.09 6.00
N ALA A 65 -8.17 -6.04 5.19
CA ALA A 65 -9.01 -6.77 4.24
C ALA A 65 -8.50 -8.20 4.06
N LYS A 66 -9.44 -9.14 3.87
CA LYS A 66 -9.11 -10.55 3.67
C LYS A 66 -8.29 -10.73 2.39
N GLY A 67 -7.13 -11.38 2.50
CA GLY A 67 -6.22 -11.58 1.37
C GLY A 67 -5.46 -10.32 0.94
N ALA A 68 -5.49 -9.24 1.74
CA ALA A 68 -4.65 -8.08 1.48
C ALA A 68 -3.19 -8.36 1.87
N SER A 69 -2.27 -7.74 1.12
CA SER A 69 -0.85 -7.71 1.47
C SER A 69 -0.47 -6.31 1.93
N TYR A 70 0.39 -6.22 2.93
CA TYR A 70 0.85 -4.95 3.48
C TYR A 70 2.31 -4.72 3.11
N LEU A 71 2.59 -3.53 2.59
CA LEU A 71 3.92 -3.08 2.27
C LEU A 71 4.29 -1.89 3.15
N VAL A 72 5.48 -1.90 3.74
CA VAL A 72 6.00 -0.79 4.53
C VAL A 72 7.13 -0.13 3.77
N PHE A 73 6.97 1.17 3.52
CA PHE A 73 7.93 2.00 2.82
C PHE A 73 8.90 2.68 3.79
N PRO A 74 10.16 2.92 3.39
CA PRO A 74 11.10 3.65 4.23
C PRO A 74 10.73 5.13 4.35
N LYS A 75 10.05 5.71 3.35
CA LYS A 75 9.55 7.10 3.37
C LYS A 75 8.02 7.15 3.35
N SER A 76 7.47 8.30 3.75
CA SER A 76 6.03 8.56 3.79
C SER A 76 5.39 8.53 2.40
N LEU A 77 4.20 7.93 2.32
CA LEU A 77 3.34 7.81 1.16
C LEU A 77 2.31 8.95 1.05
N ARG A 78 2.35 9.97 1.93
CA ARG A 78 1.32 11.02 2.01
C ARG A 78 0.98 11.68 0.66
N ARG A 79 1.97 11.81 -0.23
CA ARG A 79 1.79 12.35 -1.61
C ARG A 79 0.94 11.47 -2.54
N PHE A 80 0.66 10.23 -2.13
CA PHE A 80 -0.08 9.22 -2.86
C PHE A 80 -1.40 8.81 -2.16
N ALA A 81 -1.75 9.43 -1.03
CA ALA A 81 -2.90 9.04 -0.20
C ALA A 81 -4.23 8.98 -0.97
N ASP A 82 -4.45 9.92 -1.89
CA ASP A 82 -5.69 10.01 -2.69
C ASP A 82 -5.57 9.36 -4.09
N LYS A 83 -4.55 8.53 -4.30
CA LYS A 83 -4.30 7.88 -5.58
C LYS A 83 -4.45 6.36 -5.47
N ARG A 84 -5.05 5.77 -6.49
CA ARG A 84 -5.02 4.32 -6.69
C ARG A 84 -3.69 3.93 -7.32
N ILE A 85 -2.93 3.08 -6.64
CA ILE A 85 -1.64 2.60 -7.14
C ILE A 85 -1.89 1.40 -8.04
N ILE A 86 -1.40 1.47 -9.27
CA ILE A 86 -1.62 0.45 -10.32
C ILE A 86 -0.30 -0.11 -10.83
N GLY A 87 -0.36 -1.28 -11.47
CA GLY A 87 0.81 -1.97 -11.98
C GLY A 87 1.75 -2.39 -10.85
N ILE A 88 1.19 -3.09 -9.85
CA ILE A 88 1.96 -3.65 -8.74
C ILE A 88 3.00 -4.61 -9.30
N ASP A 89 4.26 -4.34 -9.00
CA ASP A 89 5.40 -5.15 -9.42
C ASP A 89 6.11 -5.69 -8.18
N TRP A 90 5.98 -6.98 -7.94
CA TRP A 90 6.57 -7.65 -6.78
C TRP A 90 8.11 -7.72 -6.86
N ALA A 91 8.71 -7.59 -8.05
CA ALA A 91 10.16 -7.55 -8.20
C ALA A 91 10.80 -6.28 -7.60
N LEU A 92 9.99 -5.24 -7.34
CA LEU A 92 10.44 -4.00 -6.71
C LEU A 92 10.28 -4.00 -5.17
N VAL A 93 9.79 -5.09 -4.59
CA VAL A 93 9.64 -5.29 -3.14
C VAL A 93 10.87 -6.00 -2.61
N ARG A 94 11.39 -5.55 -1.46
CA ARG A 94 12.46 -6.24 -0.73
C ARG A 94 11.86 -7.36 0.12
N GLU A 95 12.49 -8.52 0.08
CA GLU A 95 12.27 -9.60 1.07
C GLU A 95 12.72 -9.17 2.47
#